data_AF-A0A923Z3A6-F1
#
_entry.id   AF-A0A923Z3A6-F1
#
_cell.length_a   1.000
_cell.length_b   1.000
_cell.length_c   1.000
_cell.angle_alpha   90.00
_cell.angle_beta   90.00
_cell.angle_gamma   90.00
#
_symmetry.space_group_name_H-M   'P 1'
#
loop_
_entity.id
_entity.type
_entity.pdbx_description
1 polymer ?
#
loop_
_entity_poly.entity_id
_entity_poly.type
_entity_poly.pdbx_seq_one_letter_code
_entity_poly.pdbx_strand_id
1 'polypeptide(L)' 'MHLNDLKKKTPAELVAMAEVLGVENASTLRKQDILFAILKTEADNGTTITGAGTIEVLNDGFGFLRSPESNYLAGP' A
#
# COMPACT_ATOMS: atom_id res chain seq x y z
N MET A 1 8.41 -0.67 -7.75
CA MET A 1 7.99 -1.32 -6.48
C MET A 1 6.59 -1.90 -6.66
N HIS A 2 6.35 -3.15 -6.24
CA HIS A 2 5.03 -3.79 -6.37
C HIS A 2 4.29 -3.84 -5.03
N LEU A 3 3.04 -3.40 -4.98
CA LEU A 3 2.21 -3.30 -3.76
C LEU A 3 2.11 -4.64 -3.01
N ASN A 4 1.95 -5.76 -3.73
CA ASN A 4 1.82 -7.07 -3.10
C ASN A 4 3.11 -7.51 -2.38
N ASP A 5 4.27 -7.00 -2.80
CA ASP A 5 5.53 -7.36 -2.14
C ASP A 5 5.66 -6.66 -0.79
N LEU A 6 5.16 -5.42 -0.67
CA LEU A 6 5.06 -4.74 0.64
C LEU A 6 4.05 -5.42 1.54
N LYS A 7 2.89 -5.84 1.02
CA LYS A 7 1.86 -6.50 1.83
C LYS A 7 2.35 -7.78 2.51
N LYS A 8 3.27 -8.51 1.85
CA LYS A 8 3.92 -9.74 2.34
C LYS A 8 4.96 -9.51 3.44
N LYS A 9 5.49 -8.29 3.58
CA LYS A 9 6.46 -7.97 4.63
C LYS A 9 5.81 -8.00 6.01
N THR A 10 6.63 -8.36 7.00
CA THR A 10 6.24 -8.31 8.42
C THR A 10 6.09 -6.86 8.88
N PRO A 11 5.28 -6.61 9.94
CA PRO A 11 5.15 -5.26 10.49
C PRO A 11 6.50 -4.64 10.88
N ALA A 12 7.42 -5.43 11.45
CA ALA A 12 8.74 -4.95 11.85
C ALA A 12 9.58 -4.48 10.65
N GLU A 13 9.57 -5.23 9.54
CA GLU A 13 10.27 -4.83 8.31
C GLU A 13 9.68 -3.56 7.68
N LEU A 14 8.35 -3.40 7.75
CA LEU A 14 7.68 -2.20 7.25
C LEU A 14 8.03 -0.97 8.10
N VAL A 15 8.05 -1.10 9.42
CA VAL A 15 8.48 -0.01 10.32
C VAL A 15 9.93 0.38 10.04
N ALA A 16 10.85 -0.59 9.95
CA ALA A 16 12.25 -0.31 9.65
C ALA A 16 12.43 0.37 8.28
N MET A 17 11.69 -0.07 7.26
CA MET A 17 11.71 0.57 5.94
C MET A 17 11.16 2.00 5.99
N ALA A 18 10.06 2.21 6.72
CA ALA A 18 9.46 3.52 6.87
C ALA A 18 10.39 4.50 7.61
N GLU A 19 11.08 4.05 8.66
CA GLU A 19 12.09 4.85 9.38
C GLU A 19 13.26 5.25 8.48
N VAL A 20 13.77 4.32 7.66
CA VAL A 20 14.84 4.62 6.67
C VAL A 20 14.38 5.65 5.63
N LEU A 21 13.10 5.61 5.26
CA LEU A 21 12.48 6.55 4.33
C LEU A 21 12.07 7.88 5.00
N GLY A 22 12.36 8.07 6.28
CA GLY A 22 12.06 9.31 7.02
C GLY A 22 10.61 9.47 7.45
N VAL A 23 9.83 8.38 7.53
CA VAL A 23 8.46 8.40 8.06
C VAL A 23 8.50 8.47 9.59
N GLU A 24 8.09 9.61 10.14
CA GLU A 24 8.05 9.82 11.59
C GLU A 24 6.98 8.97 12.27
N ASN A 25 7.27 8.48 13.48
CA ASN A 25 6.35 7.69 14.32
C ASN A 25 5.80 6.42 13.63
N ALA A 26 6.54 5.82 12.70
CA ALA A 26 6.12 4.63 11.95
C ALA A 26 5.67 3.46 12.85
N SER A 27 6.28 3.29 14.02
CA SER A 27 5.93 2.25 15.00
C SER A 27 4.53 2.39 15.61
N THR A 28 3.92 3.59 15.55
CA THR A 28 2.58 3.87 16.10
C THR A 28 1.48 3.82 15.04
N LEU A 29 1.86 3.80 13.76
CA LEU A 29 0.95 3.81 12.63
C LEU A 29 0.34 2.42 12.40
N ARG A 30 -0.87 2.39 11.82
CA ARG A 30 -1.44 1.12 11.35
C ARG A 30 -0.65 0.62 10.15
N LYS A 31 -0.62 -0.70 9.95
CA LYS A 31 0.07 -1.32 8.81
C LYS A 31 -0.28 -0.65 7.47
N GLN A 32 -1.55 -0.31 7.25
CA GLN A 32 -2.00 0.36 6.02
C GLN A 32 -1.40 1.77 5.87
N ASP A 33 -1.37 2.55 6.94
CA ASP A 33 -0.81 3.90 6.93
C ASP A 33 0.71 3.87 6.67
N ILE A 34 1.41 2.91 7.27
CA ILE A 34 2.85 2.67 7.00
C ILE A 34 3.07 2.31 5.53
N LEU A 35 2.28 1.38 5.00
CA LEU A 35 2.36 0.99 3.58
C LEU A 35 2.14 2.21 2.67
N PHE A 36 1.12 3.01 2.94
CA PHE A 36 0.83 4.20 2.14
C PHE A 36 1.96 5.22 2.22
N ALA A 37 2.52 5.47 3.40
CA ALA A 37 3.64 6.37 3.58
C ALA A 37 4.89 5.92 2.80
N ILE A 38 5.26 4.64 2.90
CA ILE A 38 6.38 4.06 2.14
C ILE A 38 6.16 4.24 0.63
N LEU A 39 4.98 3.86 0.14
CA LEU A 39 4.64 3.95 -1.27
C LEU A 39 4.68 5.41 -1.73
N LYS A 40 4.12 6.34 -0.96
CA LYS A 40 4.15 7.75 -1.30
C LYS A 40 5.59 8.26 -1.42
N THR A 41 6.44 8.00 -0.42
CA THR A 41 7.85 8.43 -0.44
C THR A 41 8.61 7.83 -1.63
N GLU A 42 8.39 6.56 -1.94
CA GLU A 42 9.01 5.91 -3.10
C GLU A 42 8.55 6.51 -4.44
N ALA A 43 7.25 6.82 -4.57
CA ALA A 43 6.74 7.52 -5.76
C ALA A 43 7.35 8.92 -5.90
N ASP A 44 7.46 9.66 -4.80
CA ASP A 44 8.06 11.00 -4.76
C ASP A 44 9.56 10.95 -5.15
N ASN A 45 10.24 9.84 -4.82
CA ASN A 45 11.62 9.55 -5.25
C ASN A 45 11.75 9.08 -6.71
N GLY A 46 10.64 9.02 -7.46
CA GLY A 46 10.60 8.59 -8.85
C GLY A 46 10.53 7.07 -9.06
N THR A 47 10.37 6.28 -8.01
CA THR A 47 10.16 4.84 -8.12
C THR A 47 8.77 4.58 -8.70
N THR A 48 8.69 3.84 -9.81
CA THR A 48 7.40 3.42 -10.37
C THR A 48 6.73 2.41 -9.45
N ILE A 49 5.48 2.66 -9.06
CA ILE A 49 4.68 1.77 -8.22
C ILE A 49 3.67 1.02 -9.07
N THR A 50 3.59 -0.29 -8.87
CA THR A 50 2.66 -1.16 -9.57
C THR A 50 1.78 -1.91 -8.57
N GLY A 51 0.52 -2.08 -8.92
CA GLY A 51 -0.47 -2.85 -8.17
C GLY A 51 -1.34 -3.66 -9.12
N ALA A 52 -1.86 -4.78 -8.63
CA ALA A 52 -2.72 -5.67 -9.39
C ALA A 52 -3.95 -6.03 -8.54
N GLY A 53 -5.09 -6.23 -9.21
CA GLY A 53 -6.33 -6.64 -8.59
C GLY A 53 -7.42 -6.90 -9.62
N THR A 54 -8.59 -7.32 -9.15
CA THR A 54 -9.78 -7.53 -9.98
C THR A 54 -10.56 -6.22 -10.05
N ILE A 55 -10.87 -5.75 -11.26
CA ILE A 55 -11.64 -4.52 -11.45
C ILE A 55 -13.10 -4.71 -11.02
N GLU A 56 -13.58 -3.80 -10.18
CA GLU A 56 -15.00 -3.60 -9.88
C GLU A 56 -15.41 -2.25 -10.48
N VAL A 57 -16.39 -2.25 -11.39
CA VAL A 57 -16.91 -1.03 -12.02
C VAL A 57 -18.22 -0.63 -11.31
N LEU A 58 -18.29 0.62 -10.86
CA LEU A 58 -19.47 1.18 -10.21
C LEU A 58 -20.41 1.84 -11.22
N ASN A 59 -21.66 2.06 -10.83
CA ASN A 59 -22.70 2.65 -11.69
C ASN A 59 -22.34 4.03 -12.22
N ASP A 60 -21.52 4.78 -11.48
CA ASP A 60 -21.05 6.11 -11.84
C ASP A 60 -19.95 6.10 -12.93
N GLY A 61 -19.54 4.91 -13.39
CA GLY A 61 -18.63 4.73 -14.53
C GLY A 61 -17.14 4.67 -14.19
N PHE A 62 -16.76 4.78 -12.91
CA PHE A 62 -15.40 4.54 -12.43
C PHE A 62 -15.29 3.19 -11.71
N GLY A 63 -14.07 2.72 -11.46
CA GLY A 63 -13.85 1.42 -10.82
C GLY A 63 -12.62 1.35 -9.92
N PHE A 64 -12.60 0.32 -9.09
CA PHE A 64 -11.50 0.03 -8.16
C PHE A 64 -10.92 -1.35 -8.41
N LEU A 65 -9.61 -1.50 -8.19
CA LEU A 65 -8.96 -2.79 -8.16
C LEU A 65 -9.13 -3.42 -6.77
N ARG A 66 -9.88 -4.52 -6.71
CA ARG A 66 -10.10 -5.32 -5.51
C ARG A 66 -9.06 -6.41 -5.37
N SER A 67 -8.65 -6.66 -4.13
CA SER A 67 -7.61 -7.61 -3.79
C SER A 67 -8.26 -8.92 -3.29
N PRO A 68 -7.87 -10.10 -3.82
CA PRO A 68 -8.39 -11.39 -3.35
C PRO A 68 -8.07 -11.63 -1.87
N GLU A 69 -6.95 -11.07 -1.38
CA GLU A 69 -6.55 -11.14 0.03
C GLU A 69 -7.53 -10.43 0.97
N SER A 70 -8.37 -9.52 0.45
CA SER A 70 -9.44 -8.84 1.18
C SER A 70 -10.83 -9.39 0.84
N ASN A 71 -10.91 -10.59 0.26
CA ASN A 71 -12.16 -11.20 -0.23
C ASN A 71 -12.93 -10.30 -1.21
N TYR A 72 -12.20 -9.48 -1.96
CA TYR A 72 -12.74 -8.44 -2.85
C TYR A 72 -13.61 -7.38 -2.17
N LEU A 73 -13.56 -7.28 -0.84
CA LEU A 73 -14.26 -6.24 -0.10
C LEU A 73 -13.63 -4.87 -0.33
N ALA A 74 -14.43 -3.84 -0.10
CA ALA A 74 -13.92 -2.48 -0.12
C ALA A 74 -12.88 -2.28 1.00
N GLY A 75 -11.69 -1.84 0.60
CA GLY A 75 -10.60 -1.48 1.49
C GLY A 75 -10.20 -0.02 1.28
N PRO A 76 -9.71 0.65 2.33
CA PRO A 76 -9.07 1.95 2.23
C PRO A 76 -7.71 1.87 1.51
#